data_AF-A0A661GBS1-F1
#
_entry.id   AF-A0A661GBS1-F1
#
_cell.length_a   1.000
_cell.length_b   1.000
_cell.length_c   1.000
_cell.angle_alpha   90.00
_cell.angle_beta   90.00
_cell.angle_gamma   90.00
#
_symmetry.space_group_name_H-M   'P 1'
#
loop_
_entity.id
_entity.type
_entity.pdbx_description
1 polymer ?
#
loop_
_entity_poly.entity_id
_entity_poly.type
_entity_poly.pdbx_seq_one_letter_code
_entity_poly.pdbx_strand_id
1 'polypeptide(L)'
;MRFAGGHTFDYILESSPATVKPEAHISNNALTVRVPENEILQWSTTEQVSISAEQILDDGDLLKILVEKDFACLAPRDGEDESDMFPNPTQED
;
A
#
# COMPACT_ATOMS: atom_id res chain seq x y z
N MET A 1 -1.45 -10.64 -8.82
CA MET A 1 -2.62 -10.73 -9.73
C MET A 1 -2.30 -11.61 -10.94
N ARG A 2 -3.27 -12.34 -11.49
CA ARG A 2 -3.08 -13.20 -12.67
C ARG A 2 -3.90 -12.71 -13.85
N PHE A 3 -3.31 -12.74 -15.04
CA PHE A 3 -3.91 -12.32 -16.29
C PHE A 3 -3.87 -13.45 -17.33
N ALA A 4 -4.67 -13.32 -18.38
CA ALA A 4 -4.65 -14.24 -19.52
C ALA A 4 -3.24 -14.37 -20.11
N GLY A 5 -2.92 -15.51 -20.72
CA GLY A 5 -1.58 -15.78 -21.25
C GLY A 5 -0.53 -16.15 -20.19
N GLY A 6 -0.95 -16.38 -18.94
CA GLY A 6 -0.05 -16.78 -17.85
C GLY A 6 0.76 -15.63 -17.26
N HIS A 7 0.42 -14.39 -17.58
CA HIS A 7 1.08 -13.22 -17.02
C HIS A 7 0.64 -12.98 -15.58
N THR A 8 1.58 -12.54 -14.75
CA THR A 8 1.32 -12.05 -13.41
C THR A 8 1.66 -10.57 -13.33
N PHE A 9 0.97 -9.87 -12.42
CA PHE A 9 1.38 -8.55 -11.96
C PHE A 9 1.35 -8.57 -10.45
N ASP A 10 2.47 -8.23 -9.83
CA ASP A 10 2.62 -8.26 -8.38
C ASP A 10 2.73 -6.84 -7.84
N TYR A 11 2.35 -6.67 -6.58
CA TYR A 11 2.55 -5.43 -5.85
C TYR A 11 3.23 -5.77 -4.53
N ILE A 12 4.20 -4.95 -4.15
CA ILE A 12 5.07 -5.18 -3.01
C ILE A 12 5.14 -3.89 -2.20
N LEU A 13 4.85 -3.98 -0.91
CA LEU A 13 5.17 -2.95 0.05
C LEU A 13 6.44 -3.39 0.79
N GLU A 14 7.55 -2.67 0.56
CA GLU A 14 8.87 -3.03 1.08
C GLU A 14 9.31 -2.03 2.16
N SER A 15 9.65 -2.54 3.34
CA SER A 15 10.35 -1.76 4.37
C SER A 15 11.85 -1.71 4.07
N SER A 16 12.45 -0.53 4.13
CA SER A 16 13.89 -0.35 3.88
C SER A 16 14.51 0.66 4.86
N PRO A 17 15.60 0.29 5.56
CA PRO A 17 16.36 1.23 6.38
C PRO A 17 17.23 2.18 5.54
N ALA A 18 17.45 1.88 4.25
CA ALA A 18 18.25 2.69 3.34
C ALA A 18 17.46 3.82 2.67
N THR A 19 16.13 3.78 2.77
CA THR A 19 15.22 4.73 2.13
C THR A 19 14.80 5.80 3.14
N VAL A 20 14.84 7.06 2.72
CA VAL A 20 14.53 8.22 3.58
C VAL A 20 13.15 8.84 3.31
N LYS A 21 12.52 8.47 2.19
CA LYS A 21 11.14 8.85 1.84
C LYS A 21 10.52 7.77 0.97
N PRO A 22 9.20 7.57 0.98
CA PRO A 22 8.57 6.57 0.12
C PRO A 22 8.87 6.80 -1.36
N GLU A 23 9.10 5.70 -2.08
CA GLU A 23 9.36 5.69 -3.52
C GLU A 23 8.70 4.47 -4.16
N ALA A 24 8.30 4.60 -5.42
CA ALA A 24 7.70 3.55 -6.23
C ALA A 24 8.56 3.27 -7.46
N HIS A 25 8.71 1.99 -7.78
CA HIS A 25 9.36 1.53 -9.00
C HIS A 25 8.66 0.29 -9.54
N ILE A 26 8.69 0.12 -10.86
CA ILE A 26 8.17 -1.07 -11.54
C ILE A 26 9.34 -1.84 -12.15
N SER A 27 9.43 -3.12 -11.86
CA SER A 27 10.38 -4.04 -12.50
C SER A 27 9.82 -5.45 -12.53
N ASN A 28 10.10 -6.23 -13.58
CA ASN A 28 9.66 -7.63 -13.70
C ASN A 28 8.16 -7.85 -13.40
N ASN A 29 7.29 -6.98 -13.93
CA ASN A 29 5.84 -7.00 -13.68
C ASN A 29 5.42 -6.82 -12.21
N ALA A 30 6.31 -6.29 -11.36
CA ALA A 30 6.00 -5.96 -9.98
C ALA A 30 6.08 -4.44 -9.75
N LEU A 31 5.05 -3.86 -9.14
CA LEU A 31 5.10 -2.53 -8.54
C LEU A 31 5.61 -2.66 -7.10
N THR A 32 6.77 -2.09 -6.82
CA THR A 32 7.31 -2.03 -5.46
C THR A 32 7.22 -0.60 -4.93
N VAL A 33 6.50 -0.43 -3.84
CA VAL A 33 6.52 0.79 -3.02
C VAL A 33 7.46 0.52 -1.86
N ARG A 34 8.61 1.19 -1.85
CA ARG A 34 9.59 1.11 -0.78
C ARG A 34 9.39 2.27 0.17
N VAL A 35 9.30 1.98 1.46
CA VAL A 35 9.01 2.94 2.53
C VAL A 35 10.08 2.87 3.61
N PRO A 36 10.46 4.00 4.23
CA PRO A 36 11.34 4.01 5.39
C PRO A 36 10.84 3.09 6.51
N GLU A 37 11.76 2.34 7.12
CA GLU A 37 11.42 1.36 8.16
C GLU A 37 10.64 1.97 9.33
N ASN A 38 11.05 3.16 9.79
CA ASN A 38 10.37 3.87 10.88
C ASN A 38 8.93 4.28 10.51
N GLU A 39 8.69 4.65 9.25
CA GLU A 39 7.38 5.08 8.76
C GLU A 39 6.43 3.88 8.60
N ILE A 40 6.91 2.76 8.08
CA ILE A 40 6.14 1.49 8.06
C ILE A 40 5.80 1.01 9.46
N LEU A 41 6.75 1.06 10.39
CA LEU A 41 6.52 0.65 11.78
C LEU A 41 5.48 1.55 12.46
N GLN A 42 5.59 2.87 12.28
CA GLN A 42 4.61 3.80 12.81
C GLN A 42 3.22 3.55 12.21
N TRP A 43 3.12 3.40 10.89
CA TRP A 43 1.84 3.16 10.21
C TRP A 43 1.18 1.85 10.64
N SER A 44 1.95 0.76 10.73
CA SER A 44 1.42 -0.56 11.10
C SER A 44 1.05 -0.72 12.57
N THR A 45 1.65 0.05 13.48
CA THR A 45 1.47 -0.11 14.94
C THR A 45 0.61 0.97 15.60
N THR A 46 0.13 1.95 14.83
CA THR A 46 -0.70 3.06 15.33
C THR A 46 -2.00 3.21 14.54
N GLU A 47 -2.86 4.15 14.96
CA GLU A 47 -4.09 4.54 14.24
C GLU A 47 -3.84 5.34 12.96
N GLN A 48 -2.59 5.52 12.53
CA GLN A 48 -2.28 6.15 11.26
C GLN A 48 -2.90 5.33 10.11
N VAL A 49 -3.72 5.99 9.29
CA VAL A 49 -4.44 5.37 8.17
C VAL A 49 -3.55 5.22 6.94
N SER A 50 -2.75 6.24 6.65
CA SER A 50 -2.06 6.35 5.38
C SER A 50 -0.61 6.81 5.49
N ILE A 51 0.16 6.48 4.47
CA ILE A 51 1.48 7.03 4.15
C ILE A 51 1.36 7.73 2.80
N SER A 52 1.85 8.96 2.70
CA SER A 52 1.77 9.75 1.47
C SER A 52 3.12 10.35 1.12
N ALA A 53 3.47 10.34 -0.16
CA ALA A 53 4.71 10.91 -0.65
C ALA A 53 4.61 11.43 -2.08
N GLU A 54 5.61 12.22 -2.46
CA GLU A 54 5.80 12.69 -3.83
C GLU A 54 7.19 12.28 -4.33
N GLN A 55 7.21 11.70 -5.52
CA GLN A 55 8.41 11.27 -6.23
C GLN A 55 8.53 12.03 -7.54
N ILE A 56 9.64 12.73 -7.71
CA ILE A 56 10.00 13.37 -8.98
C ILE A 56 10.55 12.29 -9.90
N LEU A 57 10.05 12.24 -11.14
CA LEU A 57 10.47 11.33 -12.19
C LEU A 57 11.65 11.89 -12.99
N ASP A 58 12.26 11.04 -13.82
CA ASP A 58 13.44 11.41 -14.62
C ASP A 58 13.17 12.55 -15.62
N ASP A 59 11.93 12.68 -16.08
CA ASP A 59 11.45 13.76 -16.96
C ASP A 59 10.97 15.01 -16.20
N GLY A 60 11.01 14.97 -14.86
CA GLY A 60 10.58 16.06 -13.98
C GLY A 60 9.10 16.01 -13.58
N ASP A 61 8.33 15.03 -14.07
CA ASP A 61 6.94 14.85 -13.66
C ASP A 61 6.84 14.38 -12.19
N LEU A 62 5.67 14.59 -11.60
CA LEU A 62 5.41 14.29 -10.19
C LEU A 62 4.50 13.07 -10.05
N LEU A 63 5.04 11.99 -9.49
CA LEU A 63 4.27 10.84 -9.05
C LEU A 63 3.82 11.05 -7.60
N LYS A 64 2.51 10.99 -7.36
CA LYS A 64 1.93 10.97 -6.01
C LYS A 64 1.72 9.53 -5.56
N ILE A 65 2.21 9.21 -4.37
CA ILE A 65 2.15 7.88 -3.76
C ILE A 65 1.24 7.97 -2.53
N LEU A 66 0.29 7.05 -2.42
CA LEU A 66 -0.59 6.89 -1.28
C LEU A 66 -0.70 5.41 -0.94
N VAL A 67 -0.34 5.03 0.29
CA VAL A 67 -0.51 3.68 0.84
C VAL A 67 -1.50 3.78 1.97
N GLU A 68 -2.59 3.01 1.93
CA GLU A 68 -3.68 3.06 2.90
C GLU A 68 -3.95 1.67 3.48
N LYS A 69 -4.38 1.66 4.74
CA LYS A 69 -4.95 0.44 5.34
C LYS A 69 -6.24 0.11 4.63
N ASP A 70 -6.40 -1.17 4.29
CA ASP A 70 -7.66 -1.69 3.80
C ASP A 70 -8.59 -1.92 5.00
N PHE A 71 -9.67 -1.16 5.10
CA PHE A 71 -10.60 -1.23 6.23
C PHE A 71 -11.83 -2.08 5.86
N ALA A 72 -12.32 -2.87 6.82
CA ALA A 72 -13.55 -3.64 6.68
C ALA A 72 -14.73 -2.74 6.29
N CYS A 73 -15.66 -3.26 5.49
CA CYS A 73 -16.82 -2.49 5.08
C CYS A 73 -17.87 -2.44 6.19
N LEU A 74 -18.50 -1.28 6.42
CA LEU A 74 -19.64 -1.17 7.36
C LEU A 74 -20.88 -1.97 6.92
N ALA A 75 -20.96 -2.30 5.63
CA ALA A 75 -22.03 -3.07 5.04
C ALA A 75 -21.42 -4.34 4.40
N PRO A 76 -21.10 -5.37 5.20
CA PRO A 76 -20.45 -6.58 4.71
C PRO A 76 -21.32 -7.24 3.64
N ARG A 77 -20.67 -7.78 2.61
CA ARG A 77 -21.35 -8.45 1.49
C ARG A 77 -21.22 -9.96 1.62
N ASP A 78 -22.30 -10.67 1.32
CA ASP A 78 -22.28 -12.13 1.31
C ASP A 78 -21.24 -12.66 0.32
N GLY A 79 -20.29 -13.45 0.83
CA GLY A 79 -19.25 -14.11 0.03
C GLY A 79 -17.93 -13.33 -0.11
N GLU A 80 -17.80 -12.17 0.52
CA GLU A 80 -16.55 -11.40 0.59
C GLU A 80 -15.74 -11.85 1.83
N ASP A 81 -14.47 -12.20 1.65
CA ASP A 81 -13.56 -12.53 2.76
C ASP A 81 -12.88 -11.26 3.25
N GLU A 82 -13.36 -10.76 4.37
CA GLU A 82 -12.88 -9.53 5.02
C GLU A 82 -11.91 -9.81 6.19
N SER A 83 -11.46 -11.07 6.36
CA SER A 83 -10.75 -11.50 7.57
C SER A 83 -9.36 -10.90 7.78
N ASP A 84 -8.74 -10.36 6.71
CA ASP A 84 -7.42 -9.72 6.72
C ASP A 84 -7.50 -8.19 6.65
N MET A 85 -8.71 -7.61 6.71
CA MET A 85 -8.90 -6.15 6.71
C MET A 85 -8.75 -5.55 8.12
N PHE A 86 -8.34 -4.29 8.18
CA PHE A 86 -8.30 -3.53 9.43
C PHE A 86 -9.72 -3.20 9.92
N PRO A 87 -9.95 -3.09 11.25
CA PRO A 87 -11.23 -2.65 11.79
C PRO A 87 -11.60 -1.28 11.24
N ASN A 88 -12.84 -1.13 10.79
CA ASN A 88 -13.29 0.17 10.30
C ASN A 88 -13.38 1.16 11.47
N PRO A 89 -12.73 2.34 11.39
CA PRO A 89 -12.74 3.32 12.48
C PRO A 89 -14.11 3.96 12.73
N THR A 90 -15.08 3.73 11.83
CA THR A 90 -16.46 4.20 11.96
C THR A 90 -17.45 3.09 12.34
N GLN A 91 -16.97 1.86 12.59
CA GLN A 91 -17.81 0.80 13.13
C GLN A 91 -18.16 1.14 14.59
N GLU A 92 -19.45 1.26 14.90
CA GLU A 92 -19.91 1.45 16.28
C GLU A 92 -19.68 0.14 17.09
N ASP A 93 -19.30 0.27 18.36
CA ASP A 93 -19.09 -0.84 19.32
C ASP A 93 -20.36 -1.64 19.63
#